data_AF-A0A258KH04-F1
#
_entry.id   AF-A0A258KH04-F1
#
_cell.length_a   1.000
_cell.length_b   1.000
_cell.length_c   1.000
_cell.angle_alpha   90.00
_cell.angle_beta   90.00
_cell.angle_gamma   90.00
#
_symmetry.space_group_name_H-M   'P 1'
#
loop_
_entity.id
_entity.type
_entity.pdbx_description
1 polymer ?
#
loop_
_entity_poly.entity_id
_entity_poly.type
_entity_poly.pdbx_seq_one_letter_code
_entity_poly.pdbx_strand_id
1 'polypeptide(L)'
;MFGSAGLVLLGSVAGAQTSGPVPYQPSSTPSLVTTPPTAIPGTVSDVEAENLRMALAAAKSGDVSRARMAMSSLQDPVARKIALWALVDSSAEAMSFFELDSARRDLAGWPRAARRESAAEKQLSVSGLSPAQTIAWFGGGQPATAEGAMALASAYQASGRNQDAVDLIRRTWR
;
A
#
# COMPACT_ATOMS: atom_id res chain seq x y z
N MET A 1 -82.42 -17.16 8.96
CA MET A 1 -83.26 -17.74 7.88
C MET A 1 -82.61 -17.38 6.55
N PHE A 2 -82.34 -18.41 5.74
CA PHE A 2 -82.24 -18.49 4.27
C PHE A 2 -81.79 -17.23 3.48
N GLY A 3 -80.90 -17.28 2.50
CA GLY A 3 -80.44 -18.39 1.69
C GLY A 3 -79.66 -17.82 0.50
N SER A 4 -78.79 -18.66 -0.02
CA SER A 4 -77.82 -18.45 -1.09
C SER A 4 -78.48 -18.23 -2.46
N ALA A 5 -77.83 -17.44 -3.34
CA ALA A 5 -77.69 -17.73 -4.77
C ALA A 5 -76.64 -16.78 -5.38
N GLY A 6 -75.56 -17.33 -5.92
CA GLY A 6 -74.53 -16.60 -6.64
C GLY A 6 -74.78 -16.57 -8.16
N LEU A 7 -74.03 -15.72 -8.85
CA LEU A 7 -73.49 -16.07 -10.17
C LEU A 7 -72.18 -15.30 -10.42
N VAL A 8 -71.20 -16.06 -10.88
CA VAL A 8 -69.82 -15.69 -11.22
C VAL A 8 -69.79 -14.96 -12.56
N LEU A 9 -68.87 -14.00 -12.73
CA LEU A 9 -68.13 -13.84 -13.99
C LEU A 9 -66.72 -13.30 -13.70
N LEU A 10 -65.75 -13.98 -14.31
CA LEU A 10 -64.31 -13.79 -14.22
C LEU A 10 -63.85 -12.48 -14.86
N GLY A 11 -62.85 -11.86 -14.26
CA GLY A 11 -62.15 -10.72 -14.84
C GLY A 11 -60.89 -10.40 -14.03
N SER A 12 -59.83 -11.16 -14.27
CA SER A 12 -58.49 -10.82 -13.77
C SER A 12 -58.01 -9.56 -14.47
N VAL A 13 -57.77 -8.48 -13.72
CA VAL A 13 -56.85 -7.44 -14.14
C VAL A 13 -55.82 -7.24 -13.04
N ALA A 14 -54.60 -7.66 -13.36
CA ALA A 14 -53.40 -7.33 -12.63
C ALA A 14 -53.34 -5.81 -12.43
N GLY A 15 -53.23 -5.39 -11.18
CA GLY A 15 -52.81 -4.03 -10.86
C GLY A 15 -51.38 -3.85 -11.33
N ALA A 16 -51.21 -3.35 -12.55
CA ALA A 16 -49.94 -2.84 -13.03
C ALA A 16 -49.56 -1.65 -12.15
N GLN A 17 -48.67 -1.89 -11.17
CA GLN A 17 -47.99 -0.79 -10.50
C GLN A 17 -47.09 -0.13 -11.54
N THR A 18 -47.52 1.03 -12.02
CA THR A 18 -46.74 1.91 -12.88
C THR A 18 -45.51 2.36 -12.12
N SER A 19 -44.37 1.75 -12.45
CA SER A 19 -43.04 2.24 -12.14
C SER A 19 -42.83 3.60 -12.81
N GLY A 20 -43.02 4.67 -12.05
CA GLY A 20 -42.64 6.01 -12.46
C GLY A 20 -41.11 6.13 -12.54
N PRO A 21 -40.56 6.99 -13.42
CA PRO A 21 -39.11 7.16 -13.55
C PRO A 21 -38.51 7.66 -12.24
N VAL A 22 -37.56 6.90 -11.69
CA VAL A 22 -36.72 7.34 -10.57
C VAL A 22 -35.85 8.49 -11.07
N PRO A 23 -35.87 9.68 -10.47
CA PRO A 23 -34.96 10.74 -10.88
C PRO A 23 -33.51 10.28 -10.65
N TYR A 24 -32.72 10.29 -11.71
CA TYR A 24 -31.28 10.03 -11.67
C TYR A 24 -30.61 11.09 -10.79
N GLN A 25 -30.16 10.69 -9.60
CA GLN A 25 -29.18 11.46 -8.84
C GLN A 25 -27.80 11.09 -9.39
N PRO A 26 -27.07 12.02 -10.03
CA PRO A 26 -25.70 11.75 -10.42
C PRO A 26 -24.88 11.43 -9.17
N SER A 27 -24.34 10.21 -9.13
CA SER A 27 -23.41 9.75 -8.12
C SER A 27 -22.19 10.67 -8.05
N SER A 28 -21.82 11.02 -6.82
CA SER A 28 -20.54 11.56 -6.36
C SER A 28 -19.50 11.73 -7.46
N THR A 29 -19.20 12.98 -7.81
CA THR A 29 -18.01 13.33 -8.59
C THR A 29 -16.79 12.67 -7.94
N PRO A 30 -15.99 11.86 -8.67
CA PRO A 30 -14.72 11.41 -8.14
C PRO A 30 -13.90 12.65 -7.78
N SER A 31 -13.36 12.67 -6.56
CA SER A 31 -12.42 13.69 -6.14
C SER A 31 -11.27 13.69 -7.13
N LEU A 32 -11.14 14.77 -7.90
CA LEU A 32 -9.97 14.99 -8.74
C LEU A 32 -8.74 14.91 -7.83
N VAL A 33 -7.81 14.03 -8.16
CA VAL A 33 -6.48 14.05 -7.56
C VAL A 33 -5.90 15.41 -7.88
N THR A 34 -5.91 16.31 -6.89
CA THR A 34 -5.22 17.59 -7.00
C THR A 34 -3.74 17.25 -7.12
N THR A 35 -3.21 17.40 -8.32
CA THR A 35 -1.77 17.24 -8.54
C THR A 35 -1.14 18.34 -7.68
N PRO A 36 -0.19 18.01 -6.78
CA PRO A 36 0.47 19.03 -5.98
C PRO A 36 1.03 20.13 -6.89
N PRO A 37 1.09 21.39 -6.41
CA PRO A 37 1.42 22.55 -7.22
C PRO A 37 2.68 22.28 -8.05
N THR A 38 2.63 22.72 -9.31
CA THR A 38 3.76 22.69 -10.25
C THR A 38 5.01 23.14 -9.51
N ALA A 39 6.00 22.25 -9.42
CA ALA A 39 7.28 22.57 -8.80
C ALA A 39 7.83 23.85 -9.47
N ILE A 40 8.05 24.90 -8.69
CA ILE A 40 8.76 26.08 -9.18
C ILE A 40 10.18 25.57 -9.51
N PRO A 41 10.63 25.63 -10.78
CA PRO A 41 11.96 25.16 -11.13
C PRO A 41 13.00 26.03 -10.41
N GLY A 42 13.55 25.51 -9.33
CA GLY A 42 14.78 26.01 -8.72
C GLY A 42 15.97 25.46 -9.51
N THR A 43 16.96 26.31 -9.77
CA THR A 43 18.25 25.82 -10.29
C THR A 43 18.98 25.12 -9.14
N VAL A 44 19.23 23.83 -9.29
CA VAL A 44 20.12 23.07 -8.40
C VAL A 44 21.50 23.73 -8.46
N SER A 45 22.06 24.10 -7.32
CA SER A 45 23.42 24.68 -7.28
C SER A 45 24.46 23.62 -7.65
N ASP A 46 25.64 24.03 -8.14
CA ASP A 46 26.71 23.07 -8.46
C ASP A 46 27.11 22.22 -7.25
N VAL A 47 27.06 22.81 -6.05
CA VAL A 47 27.31 22.12 -4.78
C VAL A 47 26.26 21.05 -4.52
N GLU A 48 24.97 21.36 -4.72
CA GLU A 48 23.88 20.39 -4.54
C GLU A 48 23.97 19.25 -5.58
N ALA A 49 24.31 19.58 -6.82
CA ALA A 49 24.50 18.60 -7.88
C ALA A 49 25.68 17.65 -7.58
N GLU A 50 26.77 18.15 -7.01
CA GLU A 50 27.90 17.32 -6.58
C GLU A 50 27.55 16.45 -5.37
N ASN A 51 26.85 17.00 -4.38
CA ASN A 51 26.33 16.22 -3.24
C ASN A 51 25.44 15.06 -3.71
N LEU A 52 24.58 15.31 -4.70
CA LEU A 52 23.73 14.27 -5.26
C LEU A 52 24.55 13.20 -5.99
N ARG A 53 25.57 13.58 -6.76
CA ARG A 53 26.49 12.62 -7.41
C ARG A 53 27.19 11.75 -6.39
N MET A 54 27.69 12.33 -5.31
CA MET A 54 28.33 11.58 -4.21
C MET A 54 27.35 10.59 -3.55
N ALA A 55 26.11 11.01 -3.29
CA ALA A 55 25.09 10.15 -2.70
C ALA A 55 24.74 8.98 -3.62
N LEU A 56 24.59 9.23 -4.93
CA LEU A 56 24.31 8.20 -5.92
C LEU A 56 25.49 7.23 -6.11
N ALA A 57 26.72 7.73 -6.10
CA ALA A 57 27.91 6.89 -6.17
C ALA A 57 28.02 5.96 -4.95
N ALA A 58 27.79 6.49 -3.75
CA ALA A 58 27.80 5.72 -2.51
C ALA A 58 26.67 4.67 -2.46
N ALA A 59 25.46 5.04 -2.88
CA ALA A 59 24.35 4.10 -3.04
C ALA A 59 24.74 2.95 -3.98
N LYS A 60 25.21 3.29 -5.19
CA LYS A 60 25.63 2.30 -6.19
C LYS A 60 26.73 1.36 -5.70
N SER A 61 27.66 1.84 -4.88
CA SER A 61 28.72 1.01 -4.30
C SER A 61 28.27 0.17 -3.09
N GLY A 62 27.01 0.27 -2.66
CA GLY A 62 26.50 -0.43 -1.49
C GLY A 62 26.93 0.19 -0.16
N ASP A 63 27.56 1.37 -0.16
CA ASP A 63 28.04 2.04 1.05
C ASP A 63 26.89 2.84 1.68
N VAL A 64 26.07 2.15 2.46
CA VAL A 64 24.87 2.71 3.09
C VAL A 64 25.22 3.87 4.01
N SER A 65 26.31 3.78 4.76
CA SER A 65 26.75 4.83 5.70
C SER A 65 27.14 6.10 4.96
N ARG A 66 27.96 5.98 3.91
CA ARG A 66 28.36 7.12 3.09
C ARG A 66 27.18 7.72 2.34
N ALA A 67 26.25 6.90 1.85
CA ALA A 67 25.03 7.36 1.20
C ALA A 67 24.16 8.17 2.17
N ARG A 68 23.95 7.69 3.41
CA ARG A 68 23.22 8.43 4.45
C ARG A 68 23.85 9.79 4.75
N MET A 69 25.18 9.83 4.91
CA MET A 69 25.90 11.09 5.13
C MET A 69 25.70 12.06 3.96
N ALA A 70 25.90 11.60 2.72
CA ALA A 70 25.74 12.46 1.55
C ALA A 70 24.28 12.95 1.39
N MET A 71 23.29 12.10 1.68
CA MET A 71 21.88 12.49 1.69
C MET A 71 21.56 13.58 2.73
N SER A 72 22.23 13.57 3.89
CA SER A 72 22.02 14.58 4.93
C SER A 72 22.49 15.98 4.52
N SER A 73 23.39 16.08 3.54
CA SER A 73 23.90 17.33 2.98
C SER A 73 23.04 17.90 1.86
N LEU A 74 22.07 17.15 1.35
CA LEU A 74 21.16 17.59 0.28
C LEU A 74 20.05 18.46 0.86
N GLN A 75 19.84 19.63 0.26
CA GLN A 75 18.79 20.57 0.64
C GLN A 75 17.53 20.44 -0.21
N ASP A 76 17.66 20.02 -1.46
CA ASP A 76 16.52 19.79 -2.34
C ASP A 76 15.78 18.50 -1.93
N PRO A 77 14.48 18.57 -1.59
CA PRO A 77 13.69 17.39 -1.26
C PRO A 77 13.61 16.36 -2.40
N VAL A 78 13.65 16.79 -3.66
CA VAL A 78 13.65 15.90 -4.82
C VAL A 78 14.99 15.17 -4.92
N ALA A 79 16.11 15.88 -4.77
CA ALA A 79 17.43 15.28 -4.76
C ALA A 79 17.56 14.23 -3.63
N ARG A 80 17.07 14.53 -2.42
CA ARG A 80 17.00 13.56 -1.32
C ARG A 80 16.21 12.32 -1.68
N LYS A 81 15.04 12.46 -2.32
CA LYS A 81 14.23 11.31 -2.74
C LYS A 81 14.92 10.48 -3.83
N ILE A 82 15.61 11.11 -4.77
CA ILE A 82 16.39 10.41 -5.81
C ILE A 82 17.50 9.57 -5.15
N ALA A 83 18.25 10.16 -4.22
CA ALA A 83 19.31 9.45 -3.50
C ALA A 83 18.77 8.31 -2.64
N LEU A 84 17.65 8.53 -1.93
CA LEU A 84 16.97 7.50 -1.14
C LEU A 84 16.50 6.33 -2.02
N TRP A 85 15.87 6.64 -3.16
CA TRP A 85 15.45 5.62 -4.11
C TRP A 85 16.62 4.78 -4.60
N ALA A 86 17.74 5.41 -4.97
CA ALA A 86 18.94 4.71 -5.41
C ALA A 86 19.52 3.82 -4.31
N LEU A 87 19.58 4.32 -3.07
CA LEU A 87 20.09 3.57 -1.92
C LEU A 87 19.23 2.34 -1.61
N VAL A 88 17.90 2.50 -1.60
CA VAL A 88 17.02 1.37 -1.35
C VAL A 88 17.10 0.37 -2.50
N ASP A 89 17.22 0.82 -3.74
CA ASP A 89 17.36 -0.10 -4.87
C ASP A 89 18.69 -0.87 -4.84
N SER A 90 19.78 -0.28 -4.37
CA SER A 90 21.07 -0.97 -4.28
C SER A 90 21.22 -1.84 -3.03
N SER A 91 20.69 -1.37 -1.90
CA SER A 91 21.13 -1.81 -0.57
C SER A 91 19.99 -2.15 0.40
N ALA A 92 18.79 -2.44 -0.10
CA ALA A 92 17.60 -2.69 0.72
C ALA A 92 17.86 -3.72 1.84
N GLU A 93 18.57 -4.80 1.55
CA GLU A 93 18.82 -5.92 2.48
C GLU A 93 19.74 -5.53 3.66
N ALA A 94 20.51 -4.44 3.52
CA ALA A 94 21.37 -3.90 4.58
C ALA A 94 20.69 -2.80 5.40
N MET A 95 19.42 -2.49 5.10
CA MET A 95 18.63 -1.47 5.79
C MET A 95 17.69 -2.11 6.80
N SER A 96 17.40 -1.37 7.87
CA SER A 96 16.45 -1.83 8.89
C SER A 96 15.01 -1.80 8.36
N PHE A 97 14.14 -2.58 9.00
CA PHE A 97 12.70 -2.57 8.71
C PHE A 97 12.10 -1.15 8.71
N PHE A 98 12.40 -0.34 9.74
CA PHE A 98 11.83 0.99 9.88
C PHE A 98 12.30 1.95 8.78
N GLU A 99 13.54 1.84 8.33
CA GLU A 99 14.04 2.62 7.21
C GLU A 99 13.33 2.23 5.91
N LEU A 100 13.13 0.93 5.68
CA LEU A 100 12.43 0.42 4.51
C LEU A 100 10.95 0.81 4.51
N ASP A 101 10.27 0.74 5.65
CA ASP A 101 8.87 1.15 5.78
C ASP A 101 8.70 2.66 5.60
N SER A 102 9.63 3.48 6.09
CA SER A 102 9.64 4.92 5.77
C SER A 102 9.85 5.14 4.28
N ALA A 103 10.87 4.52 3.69
CA ALA A 103 11.18 4.69 2.27
C ALA A 103 10.03 4.24 1.37
N ARG A 104 9.29 3.18 1.75
CA ARG A 104 8.09 2.72 1.06
C ARG A 104 7.01 3.80 1.01
N ARG A 105 6.78 4.52 2.13
CA ARG A 105 5.84 5.65 2.19
C ARG A 105 6.35 6.88 1.44
N ASP A 106 7.61 7.25 1.65
CA ASP A 106 8.21 8.47 1.08
C ASP A 106 8.36 8.41 -0.44
N LEU A 107 8.53 7.20 -0.97
CA LEU A 107 8.68 6.86 -2.39
C LEU A 107 7.40 6.22 -2.97
N ALA A 108 6.22 6.54 -2.42
CA ALA A 108 4.96 6.15 -3.03
C ALA A 108 4.85 6.72 -4.46
N GLY A 109 4.46 5.89 -5.43
CA GLY A 109 4.42 6.25 -6.85
C GLY A 109 5.77 6.22 -7.58
N TRP A 110 6.87 5.97 -6.88
CA TRP A 110 8.19 5.84 -7.51
C TRP A 110 8.40 4.44 -8.10
N PRO A 111 9.23 4.30 -9.16
CA PRO A 111 9.51 3.04 -9.82
C PRO A 111 9.95 1.93 -8.86
N ARG A 112 9.70 0.67 -9.22
CA ARG A 112 10.16 -0.54 -8.49
C ARG A 112 9.62 -0.64 -7.05
N ALA A 113 8.38 -0.19 -6.82
CA ALA A 113 7.72 -0.27 -5.51
C ALA A 113 7.71 -1.69 -4.92
N ALA A 114 7.45 -2.71 -5.74
CA ALA A 114 7.45 -4.11 -5.32
C ALA A 114 8.77 -4.55 -4.66
N ARG A 115 9.92 -4.05 -5.14
CA ARG A 115 11.22 -4.38 -4.53
C ARG A 115 11.35 -3.82 -3.12
N ARG A 116 10.84 -2.60 -2.88
CA ARG A 116 10.85 -1.98 -1.55
C ARG A 116 9.92 -2.71 -0.60
N GLU A 117 8.74 -3.10 -1.08
CA GLU A 117 7.78 -3.92 -0.33
C GLU A 117 8.42 -5.24 0.11
N SER A 118 8.95 -6.01 -0.84
CA SER A 118 9.59 -7.30 -0.54
C SER A 118 10.77 -7.16 0.43
N ALA A 119 11.57 -6.10 0.32
CA ALA A 119 12.66 -5.85 1.25
C ALA A 119 12.16 -5.55 2.67
N ALA A 120 11.11 -4.73 2.80
CA ALA A 120 10.49 -4.44 4.09
C ALA A 120 9.92 -5.72 4.72
N GLU A 121 9.23 -6.54 3.93
CA GLU A 121 8.69 -7.82 4.41
C GLU A 121 9.76 -8.77 4.95
N LYS A 122 10.91 -8.89 4.27
CA LYS A 122 12.03 -9.72 4.73
C LYS A 122 12.56 -9.29 6.10
N GLN A 123 12.58 -7.98 6.35
CA GLN A 123 13.06 -7.41 7.60
C GLN A 123 12.02 -7.50 8.74
N LEU A 124 10.76 -7.89 8.48
CA LEU A 124 9.73 -8.00 9.52
C LEU A 124 10.14 -8.98 10.63
N SER A 125 10.77 -10.09 10.27
CA SER A 125 11.18 -11.13 11.22
C SER A 125 12.13 -10.63 12.31
N VAL A 126 12.94 -9.61 11.99
CA VAL A 126 13.94 -8.99 12.89
C VAL A 126 13.57 -7.56 13.30
N SER A 127 12.38 -7.09 12.91
CA SER A 127 11.92 -5.71 13.13
C SER A 127 11.66 -5.36 14.60
N GLY A 128 11.42 -6.36 15.45
CA GLY A 128 10.98 -6.16 16.83
C GLY A 128 9.52 -5.75 16.97
N LEU A 129 8.73 -5.77 15.90
CA LEU A 129 7.29 -5.52 15.97
C LEU A 129 6.55 -6.60 16.77
N SER A 130 5.59 -6.16 17.59
CA SER A 130 4.66 -7.08 18.25
C SER A 130 3.73 -7.77 17.23
N PRO A 131 3.14 -8.94 17.57
CA PRO A 131 2.19 -9.61 16.69
C PRO A 131 1.07 -8.71 16.17
N ALA A 132 0.49 -7.86 17.05
CA ALA A 132 -0.56 -6.92 16.67
C ALA A 132 -0.06 -5.86 15.67
N GLN A 133 1.17 -5.35 15.85
CA GLN A 133 1.77 -4.39 14.92
C GLN A 133 2.10 -5.02 13.57
N THR A 134 2.61 -6.25 13.53
CA THR A 134 2.86 -6.97 12.28
C THR A 134 1.56 -7.18 11.50
N ILE A 135 0.49 -7.64 12.17
CA ILE A 135 -0.84 -7.78 11.54
C ILE A 135 -1.33 -6.43 11.00
N ALA A 136 -1.21 -5.36 11.80
CA ALA A 136 -1.64 -4.02 11.41
C ALA A 136 -0.82 -3.46 10.23
N TRP A 137 0.48 -3.76 10.16
CA TRP A 137 1.36 -3.32 9.07
C TRP A 137 0.93 -3.87 7.72
N PHE A 138 0.53 -5.14 7.66
CA PHE A 138 -0.05 -5.72 6.44
C PHE A 138 -1.43 -5.12 6.11
N GLY A 139 -2.21 -4.69 7.10
CA GLY A 139 -3.47 -3.97 6.89
C GLY A 139 -4.52 -4.75 6.08
N GLY A 140 -4.43 -6.08 6.04
CA GLY A 140 -5.26 -6.95 5.19
C GLY A 140 -4.71 -7.20 3.78
N GLY A 141 -3.61 -6.54 3.42
CA GLY A 141 -2.81 -6.87 2.24
C GLY A 141 -2.17 -8.26 2.35
N GLN A 142 -1.94 -8.89 1.20
CA GLN A 142 -1.27 -10.18 1.14
C GLN A 142 0.24 -9.99 1.07
N PRO A 143 1.03 -10.81 1.78
CA PRO A 143 2.48 -10.78 1.69
C PRO A 143 2.94 -11.16 0.29
N ALA A 144 3.91 -10.42 -0.23
CA ALA A 144 4.55 -10.68 -1.52
C ALA A 144 5.72 -11.67 -1.41
N THR A 145 6.22 -11.93 -0.20
CA THR A 145 7.38 -12.80 0.07
C THR A 145 7.02 -13.96 1.00
N ALA A 146 7.81 -15.03 0.94
CA ALA A 146 7.67 -16.16 1.86
C ALA A 146 7.98 -15.74 3.31
N GLU A 147 8.99 -14.89 3.49
CA GLU A 147 9.38 -14.32 4.78
C GLU A 147 8.26 -13.46 5.37
N GLY A 148 7.64 -12.60 4.57
CA GLY A 148 6.46 -11.83 4.97
C GLY A 148 5.28 -12.73 5.34
N ALA A 149 5.04 -13.80 4.57
CA ALA A 149 3.99 -14.77 4.87
C ALA A 149 4.24 -15.52 6.17
N MET A 150 5.47 -15.94 6.44
CA MET A 150 5.85 -16.55 7.72
C MET A 150 5.70 -15.57 8.88
N ALA A 151 6.12 -14.32 8.71
CA ALA A 151 5.99 -13.28 9.73
C ALA A 151 4.51 -13.02 10.08
N LEU A 152 3.65 -12.89 9.06
CA LEU A 152 2.22 -12.68 9.26
C LEU A 152 1.51 -13.91 9.87
N ALA A 153 1.83 -15.11 9.40
CA ALA A 153 1.27 -16.34 9.95
C ALA A 153 1.64 -16.51 11.44
N SER A 154 2.91 -16.25 11.77
CA SER A 154 3.40 -16.29 13.16
C SER A 154 2.69 -15.25 14.03
N ALA A 155 2.47 -14.04 13.50
CA ALA A 155 1.75 -13.00 14.20
C ALA A 155 0.27 -13.36 14.43
N TYR A 156 -0.40 -13.99 13.46
CA TYR A 156 -1.75 -14.52 13.63
C TYR A 156 -1.81 -15.60 14.71
N GLN A 157 -0.89 -16.56 14.71
CA GLN A 157 -0.83 -17.61 15.73
C GLN A 157 -0.64 -17.01 17.14
N ALA A 158 0.32 -16.09 17.30
CA ALA A 158 0.57 -15.42 18.58
C ALA A 158 -0.61 -14.56 19.06
N SER A 159 -1.50 -14.15 18.15
CA SER A 159 -2.72 -13.39 18.47
C SER A 159 -3.96 -14.27 18.62
N GLY A 160 -3.82 -15.60 18.64
CA GLY A 160 -4.93 -16.56 18.75
C GLY A 160 -5.74 -16.79 17.46
N ARG A 161 -5.32 -16.18 16.35
CA ARG A 161 -6.00 -16.23 15.03
C ARG A 161 -5.50 -17.42 14.20
N ASN A 162 -5.60 -18.63 14.76
CA ASN A 162 -5.00 -19.83 14.18
C ASN A 162 -5.56 -20.20 12.79
N GLN A 163 -6.86 -19.98 12.56
CA GLN A 163 -7.51 -20.25 11.27
C GLN A 163 -6.93 -19.36 10.17
N ASP A 164 -6.76 -18.05 10.43
CA ASP A 164 -6.16 -17.11 9.49
C ASP A 164 -4.72 -17.49 9.13
N ALA A 165 -3.94 -17.99 10.10
CA ALA A 165 -2.59 -18.47 9.86
C ALA A 165 -2.58 -19.70 8.93
N VAL A 166 -3.45 -20.68 9.18
CA VAL A 166 -3.57 -21.89 8.35
C VAL A 166 -3.99 -21.54 6.93
N ASP A 167 -4.98 -20.65 6.79
CA ASP A 167 -5.47 -20.22 5.47
C ASP A 167 -4.42 -19.43 4.69
N LEU A 168 -3.62 -18.60 5.37
CA LEU A 168 -2.48 -17.91 4.77
C LEU A 168 -1.43 -18.92 4.26
N ILE A 169 -1.01 -19.87 5.11
CA ILE A 169 -0.01 -20.89 4.73
C ILE A 169 -0.54 -21.72 3.55
N ARG A 170 -1.79 -22.18 3.59
CA ARG A 170 -2.38 -22.95 2.49
C ARG A 170 -2.49 -22.17 1.19
N ARG A 171 -2.53 -20.84 1.21
CA ARG A 171 -2.59 -20.00 0.02
C ARG A 171 -1.20 -19.79 -0.58
N THR A 172 -0.21 -19.55 0.28
CA THR A 172 1.15 -19.21 -0.14
C THR A 172 1.93 -20.41 -0.70
N TRP A 173 1.67 -21.64 -0.25
CA TRP A 173 2.41 -22.86 -0.66
C TRP A 173 1.57 -23.88 -1.43
N ARG A 174 0.66 -23.43 -2.30
CA ARG A 174 -0.03 -24.35 -3.22
C ARG A 174 0.84 -24.77 -4.40
#